data_AF-A0A933DUM0-F1
#
_entry.id   AF-A0A933DUM0-F1
#
_cell.length_a   1.000
_cell.length_b   1.000
_cell.length_c   1.000
_cell.angle_alpha   90.00
_cell.angle_beta   90.00
_cell.angle_gamma   90.00
#
_symmetry.space_group_name_H-M   'P 1'
#
loop_
_entity.id
_entity.type
_entity.pdbx_description
1 polymer ?
#
loop_
_entity_poly.entity_id
_entity_poly.type
_entity_poly.pdbx_seq_one_letter_code
_entity_poly.pdbx_strand_id
1 'polypeptide(L)' 'MRVAYWAVANWRSMTTSGILADVAPTILEIMNIKKPKEMTGESLLDSLR' A
#
# COMPACT_ATOMS: atom_id res chain seq x y z
N MET A 1 12.42 36.91 20.90
CA MET A 1 12.26 36.04 19.71
C MET A 1 11.67 34.71 20.17
N ARG A 2 10.44 34.35 19.77
CA ARG A 2 9.85 33.02 20.04
C ARG A 2 9.92 32.22 18.75
N VAL A 3 10.81 31.23 18.70
CA VAL A 3 10.91 30.31 17.57
C VAL A 3 9.80 29.27 17.72
N ALA A 4 8.98 29.08 16.68
CA ALA A 4 7.83 28.18 16.72
C ALA A 4 8.29 26.71 16.79
N TYR A 5 8.17 26.10 17.96
CA TYR A 5 8.50 24.70 18.25
C TYR A 5 7.73 23.67 17.39
N TRP A 6 6.70 24.09 16.66
CA TRP A 6 5.84 23.20 15.86
C TRP A 6 6.45 22.77 14.52
N ALA A 7 7.49 23.44 14.03
CA ALA A 7 8.08 23.13 12.73
C ALA A 7 8.88 21.81 12.70
N VAL A 8 9.29 21.27 13.86
CA VAL A 8 10.15 20.07 13.94
C VAL A 8 9.33 18.76 14.00
N ALA A 9 8.03 18.81 14.25
CA ALA A 9 7.23 17.61 14.55
C ALA A 9 6.62 16.91 13.33
N ASN A 10 6.80 17.41 12.10
CA ASN A 10 6.11 16.85 10.92
C ASN A 10 6.98 15.85 10.15
N TRP A 11 7.37 14.76 10.80
CA TRP A 11 7.96 13.60 10.14
C TRP A 11 6.80 12.70 9.67
N ARG A 12 6.41 12.83 8.41
CA ARG A 12 5.46 11.88 7.80
C ARG A 12 6.19 10.56 7.58
N SER A 13 5.89 9.56 8.42
CA SER A 13 6.25 8.18 8.15
C SER A 13 5.46 7.69 6.94
N MET A 14 6.13 7.35 5.84
CA MET A 14 5.50 6.68 4.71
C MET A 14 5.28 5.21 5.08
N THR A 15 4.05 4.83 5.36
CA THR A 15 3.67 3.44 5.52
C THR A 15 3.65 2.76 4.15
N THR A 16 4.38 1.66 4.01
CA THR A 16 4.35 0.83 2.80
C THR A 16 3.02 0.09 2.68
N SER A 17 2.36 0.22 1.53
CA SER A 17 1.13 -0.49 1.19
C SER A 17 1.46 -1.80 0.45
N GLY A 18 1.69 -2.87 1.20
CA GLY A 18 1.87 -4.24 0.67
C GLY A 18 3.30 -4.67 0.38
N ILE A 19 3.44 -5.85 -0.25
CA ILE A 19 4.69 -6.51 -0.63
C ILE A 19 4.72 -6.90 -2.11
N LEU A 20 5.88 -7.30 -2.64
CA LEU A 20 6.04 -7.66 -4.06
C LEU A 20 5.12 -8.81 -4.52
N ALA A 21 4.76 -9.74 -3.62
CA ALA A 21 3.87 -10.85 -3.94
C ALA A 21 2.44 -10.41 -4.32
N ASP A 22 2.05 -9.19 -3.95
CA ASP A 22 0.71 -8.63 -4.13
C ASP A 22 0.49 -8.09 -5.55
N VAL A 23 1.55 -7.97 -6.35
CA VAL A 23 1.50 -7.44 -7.72
C VAL A 23 0.69 -8.33 -8.65
N ALA A 24 0.95 -9.64 -8.66
CA ALA A 24 0.23 -10.56 -9.54
C ALA A 24 -1.27 -10.68 -9.18
N PRO A 25 -1.67 -10.87 -7.89
CA PRO A 25 -3.07 -10.81 -7.48
C PRO A 25 -3.78 -9.53 -7.93
N THR A 26 -3.12 -8.37 -7.80
CA THR A 26 -3.67 -7.07 -8.21
C THR A 26 -3.99 -7.04 -9.72
N ILE A 27 -3.07 -7.56 -10.56
CA ILE A 27 -3.28 -7.63 -12.01
C ILE A 27 -4.46 -8.56 -12.35
N LEU A 28 -4.55 -9.73 -11.69
CA LEU A 28 -5.65 -10.67 -11.93
C LEU A 28 -7.01 -10.05 -11.61
N GLU A 29 -7.12 -9.29 -10.52
CA GLU A 29 -8.37 -8.58 -10.16
C GLU A 29 -8.74 -7.53 -11.21
N ILE A 30 -7.79 -6.70 -11.67
CA ILE A 30 -8.02 -5.70 -12.73
C ILE A 30 -8.55 -6.35 -14.01
N MET A 31 -8.00 -7.52 -14.36
CA MET A 31 -8.41 -8.29 -15.52
C MET A 31 -9.69 -9.11 -15.32
N ASN A 32 -10.28 -9.08 -14.12
CA ASN A 32 -11.42 -9.90 -13.73
C ASN A 32 -11.16 -11.41 -13.92
N ILE A 33 -9.94 -11.86 -13.60
CA ILE A 33 -9.49 -13.24 -13.64
C ILE A 33 -9.47 -13.81 -12.22
N LYS A 34 -9.94 -15.04 -12.05
CA LYS A 34 -9.93 -15.72 -10.75
C LYS A 34 -8.50 -16.01 -10.28
N LYS A 35 -8.15 -15.54 -9.07
CA LYS A 35 -6.88 -15.86 -8.39
C LYS A 35 -6.80 -17.36 -8.04
N PRO A 36 -5.70 -18.06 -8.36
CA PRO A 36 -5.50 -19.46 -7.98
C PRO A 36 -5.23 -19.61 -6.47
N LYS A 37 -5.51 -20.78 -5.90
CA LYS A 37 -5.42 -21.02 -4.45
C LYS A 37 -3.99 -21.06 -3.91
N GLU A 38 -3.02 -21.35 -4.76
CA GLU A 38 -1.60 -21.42 -4.42
C GLU A 38 -0.97 -20.02 -4.31
N MET A 39 -1.60 -18.99 -4.85
CA MET A 39 -1.11 -17.61 -4.83
C MET A 39 -1.45 -16.96 -3.49
N THR A 40 -0.43 -16.61 -2.70
CA THR A 40 -0.58 -16.14 -1.32
C THR A 40 -0.58 -14.62 -1.16
N GLY A 41 -0.11 -13.86 -2.16
CA GLY A 41 -0.21 -12.39 -2.15
C GLY A 41 -1.66 -11.94 -2.29
N GLU A 42 -1.98 -10.74 -1.85
CA GLU A 42 -3.33 -10.17 -1.95
C GLU A 42 -3.38 -8.98 -2.91
N SER A 43 -4.58 -8.60 -3.34
CA SER A 43 -4.72 -7.43 -4.22
C SER A 43 -4.52 -6.14 -3.44
N LEU A 44 -3.81 -5.18 -4.03
CA LEU A 44 -3.55 -3.88 -3.43
C LEU A 44 -4.66 -2.85 -3.69
N LEU A 45 -5.64 -3.16 -4.55
CA LEU A 45 -6.67 -2.19 -4.97
C LEU A 45 -7.48 -1.66 -3.79
N ASP A 46 -7.75 -2.48 -2.77
CA ASP A 46 -8.46 -2.04 -1.56
C ASP A 46 -7.68 -1.01 -0.74
N SER A 47 -6.34 -1.04 -0.79
CA SER A 47 -5.50 -0.06 -0.08
C SER A 47 -5.36 1.28 -0.82
N LEU A 48 -5.78 1.34 -2.09
CA LEU A 48 -5.72 2.52 -2.95
C LEU A 48 -7.02 3.32 -3.01
N ARG A 49 -8.12 2.75 -2.50
CA ARG A 49 -9.43 3.41 -2.39
C ARG A 49 -9.50 4.28 -1.14
#